data_AF-A0A521UIR2-F1
#
_entry.id   AF-A0A521UIR2-F1
#
_cell.length_a   1.000
_cell.length_b   1.000
_cell.length_c   1.000
_cell.angle_alpha   90.00
_cell.angle_beta   90.00
_cell.angle_gamma   90.00
#
_symmetry.space_group_name_H-M   'P 1'
#
loop_
_entity.id
_entity.type
_entity.pdbx_description
1 polymer ?
#
loop_
_entity_poly.entity_id
_entity_poly.type
_entity_poly.pdbx_seq_one_letter_code
_entity_poly.pdbx_strand_id
1 'polypeptide(L)'
;MLFGLSLFVWIPMLGFMGTGAAIWLGWWRSWVDHPRLQYYAWRLPGLPWVAMAFAVGTVLGILRNKGLSLPQNVMEALVLPWGAIGFVVMIFHWPRWALPPWYRKLMLERNGPPPTRPWWLKWIDW
;
A
#
# COMPACT_ATOMS: atom_id res chain seq x y z
N MET A 1 -27.10 9.37 -12.13
CA MET A 1 -27.18 10.23 -10.93
C MET A 1 -25.87 10.25 -10.11
N LEU A 2 -24.67 10.18 -10.73
CA LEU A 2 -23.39 10.32 -10.00
C LEU A 2 -22.90 11.79 -9.91
N PHE A 3 -23.47 12.68 -10.73
CA PHE A 3 -23.12 14.12 -10.78
C PHE A 3 -23.78 14.98 -9.70
N GLY A 4 -24.60 14.40 -8.81
CA GLY A 4 -25.26 15.11 -7.70
C GLY A 4 -24.47 15.14 -6.39
N LEU A 5 -23.33 14.44 -6.33
CA LEU A 5 -22.44 14.50 -5.16
C LEU A 5 -21.70 15.84 -5.16
N SER A 6 -21.83 16.61 -4.07
CA SER A 6 -21.20 17.93 -3.96
C SER A 6 -19.70 17.85 -4.19
N LEU A 7 -19.11 18.92 -4.73
CA LEU A 7 -17.65 19.08 -4.90
C LEU A 7 -16.86 18.71 -3.64
N PHE A 8 -17.44 18.97 -2.46
CA PHE A 8 -16.89 18.61 -1.15
C PHE A 8 -16.74 17.10 -0.90
N VAL A 9 -17.44 16.23 -1.62
CA VAL A 9 -17.27 14.77 -1.53
C VAL A 9 -16.22 14.29 -2.54
N TRP A 10 -16.19 14.89 -3.73
CA TRP A 10 -15.24 14.52 -4.79
C TRP A 10 -13.79 14.87 -4.45
N ILE A 11 -13.56 16.06 -3.87
CA ILE A 11 -12.21 16.50 -3.48
C ILE A 11 -11.51 15.51 -2.54
N PRO A 12 -12.09 15.09 -1.40
CA PRO A 12 -11.46 14.12 -0.52
C PRO A 12 -11.36 12.73 -1.17
N MET A 13 -12.32 12.30 -2.00
CA MET A 13 -12.21 11.03 -2.74
C MET A 13 -11.01 11.02 -3.70
N LEU A 14 -10.87 12.07 -4.50
CA LEU A 14 -9.75 12.20 -5.44
C LEU A 14 -8.41 12.36 -4.70
N GLY A 15 -8.39 13.12 -3.60
CA GLY A 15 -7.22 13.24 -2.73
C GLY A 15 -6.82 11.89 -2.11
N PHE A 16 -7.80 11.08 -1.70
CA PHE A 16 -7.58 9.75 -1.16
C PHE A 16 -7.03 8.80 -2.23
N MET A 17 -7.60 8.81 -3.43
CA MET A 17 -7.10 8.05 -4.58
C MET A 17 -5.67 8.46 -4.96
N GLY A 18 -5.40 9.77 -5.01
CA GLY A 18 -4.07 10.31 -5.32
C GLY A 18 -3.03 9.92 -4.27
N THR A 19 -3.37 10.03 -2.99
CA THR A 19 -2.50 9.62 -1.88
C THR A 19 -2.26 8.11 -1.89
N GLY A 20 -3.31 7.32 -2.09
CA GLY A 20 -3.22 5.87 -2.24
C GLY A 20 -2.33 5.45 -3.41
N ALA A 21 -2.47 6.11 -4.57
CA ALA A 21 -1.62 5.88 -5.73
C ALA A 21 -0.16 6.28 -5.48
N ALA A 22 0.08 7.43 -4.82
CA ALA A 22 1.43 7.86 -4.44
C ALA A 22 2.09 6.87 -3.48
N ILE A 23 1.34 6.34 -2.50
CA ILE A 23 1.79 5.29 -1.57
C ILE A 23 2.08 4.00 -2.34
N TRP A 24 1.18 3.59 -3.23
CA TRP A 24 1.29 2.36 -4.00
C TRP A 24 2.45 2.37 -4.99
N LEU A 25 2.65 3.47 -5.70
CA LEU A 25 3.76 3.64 -6.65
C LEU A 25 5.08 3.97 -5.95
N GLY A 26 5.03 4.36 -4.67
CA GLY A 26 6.21 4.66 -3.87
C GLY A 26 6.81 6.01 -4.21
N TRP A 27 6.00 6.97 -4.66
CA TRP A 27 6.46 8.34 -4.95
C TRP A 27 6.96 9.07 -3.71
N TRP A 28 6.52 8.64 -2.53
CA TRP A 28 7.04 9.09 -1.24
C TRP A 28 8.42 8.49 -0.90
N ARG A 29 8.82 7.36 -1.52
CA ARG A 29 10.04 6.63 -1.16
C ARG A 29 11.29 7.49 -1.34
N SER A 30 11.36 8.29 -2.41
CA SER A 30 12.49 9.20 -2.67
C SER A 30 12.68 10.27 -1.59
N TRP A 31 11.64 10.56 -0.80
CA TRP A 31 11.66 11.53 0.28
C TRP A 31 12.05 10.89 1.62
N VAL A 32 12.07 9.56 1.67
CA VAL A 32 12.10 8.77 2.91
C VAL A 32 13.06 7.57 2.77
N ASP A 33 14.07 7.66 1.90
CA ASP A 33 15.13 6.66 1.70
C ASP A 33 16.12 6.62 2.89
N HIS A 34 15.57 6.47 4.10
CA HIS A 34 16.32 6.27 5.32
C HIS A 34 16.37 4.75 5.62
N PRO A 35 17.55 4.17 5.92
CA PRO A 35 17.71 2.73 6.14
C PRO A 35 16.76 2.15 7.18
N ARG A 36 16.46 2.93 8.24
CA ARG A 36 15.52 2.54 9.30
C ARG A 36 14.08 2.37 8.79
N LEU A 37 13.63 3.21 7.86
CA LEU A 37 12.25 3.16 7.35
C LEU A 37 12.08 2.06 6.31
N GLN A 38 13.14 1.76 5.54
CA GLN A 38 13.19 0.59 4.67
C GLN A 38 13.07 -0.74 5.45
N TYR A 39 13.66 -0.82 6.64
CA TYR A 39 13.54 -1.99 7.53
C TYR A 39 12.09 -2.30 7.93
N TYR A 40 11.31 -1.28 8.29
CA TYR A 40 9.89 -1.45 8.64
C TYR A 40 9.03 -1.70 7.40
N ALA A 41 9.29 -0.97 6.31
CA ALA A 41 8.56 -1.14 5.05
C ALA A 41 8.71 -2.57 4.51
N TRP A 42 9.87 -3.20 4.68
CA TRP A 42 10.10 -4.60 4.33
C TRP A 42 9.17 -5.57 5.07
N ARG A 43 8.97 -5.36 6.38
CA ARG A 43 8.24 -6.29 7.25
C ARG A 43 6.73 -6.18 7.11
N LEU A 44 6.26 -5.13 6.43
CA LEU A 44 4.85 -4.79 6.35
C LEU A 44 4.35 -4.63 4.89
N PRO A 45 4.58 -5.60 3.99
CA PRO A 45 4.13 -5.50 2.59
C PRO A 45 2.61 -5.44 2.44
N GLY A 46 1.87 -6.00 3.42
CA GLY A 46 0.41 -5.98 3.44
C GLY A 46 -0.20 -4.66 3.91
N LEU A 47 0.60 -3.72 4.43
CA LEU A 47 0.11 -2.48 5.03
C LEU A 47 -0.70 -1.60 4.07
N PRO A 48 -0.33 -1.45 2.78
CA PRO A 48 -1.16 -0.73 1.81
C PRO A 48 -2.55 -1.34 1.61
N TRP A 49 -2.69 -2.66 1.69
CA TRP A 49 -3.97 -3.36 1.55
C TRP A 49 -4.85 -3.20 2.79
N VAL A 50 -4.24 -3.29 3.97
CA VAL A 50 -4.94 -3.01 5.24
C VAL A 50 -5.42 -1.56 5.25
N ALA A 51 -4.57 -0.61 4.83
CA ALA A 51 -4.97 0.80 4.70
C ALA A 51 -6.13 0.99 3.71
N MET A 52 -6.16 0.23 2.61
CA MET A 52 -7.27 0.23 1.65
C MET A 52 -8.57 -0.31 2.27
N ALA A 53 -8.49 -1.39 3.05
CA ALA A 53 -9.66 -1.93 3.76
C ALA A 53 -10.27 -0.89 4.72
N PHE A 54 -9.43 -0.18 5.49
CA PHE A 54 -9.85 0.93 6.34
C PHE A 54 -10.47 2.07 5.53
N ALA A 55 -9.85 2.45 4.42
CA ALA A 55 -10.37 3.49 3.54
C ALA A 55 -11.78 3.20 3.04
N VAL A 56 -11.98 2.00 2.50
CA VAL A 56 -13.29 1.55 2.01
C VAL A 56 -14.29 1.54 3.16
N GLY A 57 -13.90 1.03 4.34
CA GLY A 57 -14.73 1.07 5.54
C GLY A 57 -15.14 2.49 5.94
N THR A 58 -14.22 3.45 5.91
CA THR A 58 -14.51 4.87 6.20
C THR A 58 -15.46 5.48 5.18
N VAL A 59 -15.24 5.24 3.88
CA VAL A 59 -16.13 5.73 2.81
C VAL A 59 -17.54 5.17 2.99
N LEU A 60 -17.67 3.86 3.25
CA LEU A 60 -18.96 3.23 3.51
C LEU A 60 -19.64 3.79 4.77
N GLY A 61 -18.88 4.05 5.84
CA GLY A 61 -19.37 4.70 7.05
C GLY A 61 -19.92 6.11 6.79
N ILE A 62 -19.21 6.91 5.99
CA ILE A 62 -19.67 8.24 5.57
C ILE A 62 -20.96 8.15 4.74
N LEU A 63 -21.02 7.22 3.78
CA LEU A 63 -22.22 7.02 2.96
C LEU A 63 -23.43 6.61 3.80
N ARG A 64 -23.23 5.69 4.75
CA ARG A 64 -24.27 5.27 5.70
C ARG A 64 -24.77 6.45 6.55
N ASN A 65 -23.87 7.29 7.04
CA ASN A 65 -24.23 8.51 7.79
C ASN A 65 -25.02 9.52 6.93
N LYS A 66 -24.90 9.47 5.60
CA LYS A 66 -25.69 10.29 4.67
C LYS A 66 -27.01 9.62 4.22
N GLY A 67 -27.40 8.51 4.82
CA GLY A 67 -28.63 7.78 4.49
C GLY A 67 -28.51 6.86 3.28
N LEU A 68 -27.31 6.70 2.71
CA LEU A 68 -27.04 5.73 1.65
C LEU A 68 -26.52 4.43 2.29
N SER A 69 -27.45 3.56 2.69
CA SER A 69 -27.11 2.24 3.22
C SER A 69 -27.04 1.21 2.09
N LEU A 70 -25.91 0.50 2.02
CA LEU A 70 -25.82 -0.73 1.25
C LEU A 70 -26.21 -1.91 2.14
N PRO A 71 -26.72 -3.01 1.56
CA PRO A 71 -26.88 -4.26 2.29
C PRO A 71 -25.56 -4.70 2.94
N GLN A 72 -25.62 -5.24 4.16
CA GLN A 72 -24.42 -5.60 4.95
C GLN A 72 -23.51 -6.59 4.21
N ASN A 73 -24.09 -7.57 3.53
CA ASN A 73 -23.36 -8.52 2.68
C ASN A 73 -22.59 -7.84 1.53
N VAL A 74 -23.12 -6.75 0.97
CA VAL A 74 -22.42 -5.96 -0.05
C VAL A 74 -21.26 -5.18 0.58
N MET A 75 -21.46 -4.60 1.77
CA MET A 75 -20.39 -3.92 2.51
C MET A 75 -19.23 -4.87 2.84
N GLU A 76 -19.55 -6.07 3.33
CA GLU A 76 -18.57 -7.11 3.64
C GLU A 76 -17.83 -7.57 2.38
N ALA A 77 -18.53 -7.81 1.28
CA ALA A 77 -17.93 -8.17 0.00
C ALA A 77 -16.99 -7.08 -0.55
N LEU A 78 -17.22 -5.80 -0.21
CA LEU A 78 -16.36 -4.70 -0.62
C LEU A 78 -15.12 -4.53 0.27
N VAL A 79 -15.15 -4.95 1.53
CA VAL A 79 -14.06 -4.71 2.50
C VAL A 79 -13.18 -5.96 2.71
N LEU A 80 -13.80 -7.13 2.87
CA LEU A 80 -13.11 -8.38 3.21
C LEU A 80 -12.01 -8.79 2.22
N PRO A 81 -12.17 -8.65 0.89
CA PRO A 81 -11.12 -9.03 -0.05
C PRO A 81 -9.81 -8.26 0.18
N TRP A 82 -9.87 -6.98 0.54
CA TRP A 82 -8.67 -6.17 0.80
C TRP A 82 -7.94 -6.65 2.04
N GLY A 83 -8.67 -6.98 3.11
CA GLY A 83 -8.09 -7.54 4.33
C GLY A 83 -7.45 -8.91 4.07
N ALA A 84 -8.14 -9.78 3.34
CA ALA A 84 -7.64 -11.11 2.98
C ALA A 84 -6.37 -11.03 2.12
N ILE A 85 -6.37 -10.19 1.07
CA ILE A 85 -5.17 -9.95 0.25
C ILE A 85 -4.05 -9.37 1.09
N GLY A 86 -4.34 -8.39 1.95
CA GLY A 86 -3.35 -7.79 2.83
C GLY A 86 -2.69 -8.79 3.77
N PHE A 87 -3.47 -9.70 4.35
CA PHE A 87 -2.97 -10.75 5.22
C PHE A 87 -2.13 -11.80 4.46
N VAL A 88 -2.60 -12.24 3.29
CA VAL A 88 -1.88 -13.17 2.42
C VAL A 88 -0.54 -12.56 1.98
N VAL A 89 -0.54 -11.30 1.56
CA VAL A 89 0.67 -10.57 1.17
C VAL A 89 1.61 -10.37 2.37
N MET A 90 1.07 -10.08 3.55
CA MET A 90 1.85 -9.93 4.78
C MET A 90 2.62 -11.20 5.14
N ILE A 91 1.97 -12.36 5.05
CA ILE A 91 2.58 -13.64 5.43
C ILE A 91 3.47 -14.18 4.32
N PHE A 92 2.91 -14.35 3.13
CA PHE A 92 3.54 -15.11 2.06
C PHE A 92 4.37 -14.27 1.10
N HIS A 93 4.29 -12.94 1.21
CA HIS A 93 4.96 -12.03 0.29
C HIS A 93 4.60 -12.32 -1.19
N TRP A 94 3.39 -12.84 -1.39
CA TRP A 94 2.84 -13.36 -2.63
C TRP A 94 1.33 -13.09 -2.61
N PRO A 95 0.67 -12.87 -3.76
CA PRO A 95 1.21 -12.84 -5.12
C PRO A 95 1.95 -11.55 -5.46
N ARG A 96 2.95 -11.63 -6.35
CA ARG A 96 3.82 -10.49 -6.70
C ARG A 96 3.06 -9.31 -7.32
N TRP A 97 1.95 -9.56 -8.02
CA TRP A 97 1.11 -8.48 -8.56
C TRP A 97 0.46 -7.65 -7.44
N ALA A 98 0.20 -8.28 -6.29
CA ALA A 98 -0.35 -7.63 -5.12
C ALA A 98 0.71 -6.91 -4.29
N LEU A 99 2.00 -7.02 -4.62
CA LEU A 99 3.03 -6.21 -4.00
C LEU A 99 3.11 -4.84 -4.68
N PRO A 100 3.24 -3.75 -3.92
CA PRO A 100 3.54 -2.45 -4.49
C PRO A 100 4.81 -2.49 -5.35
N PRO A 101 4.86 -1.81 -6.52
CA PRO A 101 6.04 -1.77 -7.38
C PRO A 101 7.34 -1.41 -6.67
N TRP A 102 7.30 -0.45 -5.74
CA TRP A 102 8.48 -0.05 -4.95
C TRP A 102 8.95 -1.14 -4.00
N TYR A 103 8.04 -1.95 -3.46
CA TYR A 103 8.36 -3.07 -2.58
C TYR A 103 9.05 -4.20 -3.37
N ARG A 104 8.60 -4.45 -4.60
CA ARG A 104 9.29 -5.37 -5.51
C ARG A 104 10.72 -4.91 -5.82
N LYS A 105 10.96 -3.60 -5.94
CA LYS A 105 12.33 -3.06 -6.10
C LYS A 105 13.18 -3.29 -4.84
N LEU A 106 12.64 -3.03 -3.64
CA LEU A 106 13.32 -3.33 -2.36
C LEU A 106 13.70 -4.82 -2.25
N MET A 107 12.82 -5.72 -2.70
CA MET A 107 13.11 -7.15 -2.78
C MET A 107 14.30 -7.48 -3.67
N LEU A 108 14.39 -6.84 -4.83
CA LEU A 108 15.48 -7.04 -5.78
C LEU A 108 16.80 -6.44 -5.27
N GLU A 109 16.76 -5.27 -4.65
CA GLU A 109 17.94 -4.61 -4.06
C GLU A 109 18.54 -5.44 -2.90
N ARG A 110 17.69 -6.14 -2.14
CA ARG A 110 18.11 -6.97 -1.01
C ARG A 110 18.51 -8.40 -1.41
N ASN A 111 17.80 -9.00 -2.36
CA ASN A 111 18.03 -10.38 -2.81
C ASN A 111 18.95 -10.47 -4.05
N GLY A 112 19.36 -9.34 -4.61
CA GLY A 112 20.37 -9.29 -5.66
C GLY A 112 21.74 -9.73 -5.13
N PRO A 113 22.67 -10.11 -6.02
CA PRO A 113 24.05 -10.30 -5.60
C PRO A 113 24.49 -9.01 -4.89
N PRO A 114 25.24 -9.11 -3.78
CA PRO A 114 25.76 -7.92 -3.11
C PRO A 114 26.44 -7.06 -4.17
N PRO A 115 26.27 -5.72 -4.14
CA PRO A 115 26.96 -4.85 -5.09
C PRO A 115 28.43 -5.25 -5.05
N THR A 116 29.04 -5.49 -6.22
CA THR A 116 30.46 -5.85 -6.32
C THR A 116 31.24 -4.88 -5.45
N ARG A 117 31.77 -5.36 -4.31
CA ARG A 117 32.59 -4.51 -3.44
C ARG A 117 33.67 -3.92 -4.33
N PRO A 118 33.85 -2.59 -4.33
CA PRO A 118 34.95 -1.98 -5.04
C PRO A 118 36.25 -2.72 -4.68
N TRP A 119 37.07 -3.03 -5.68
CA TRP A 119 38.26 -3.88 -5.51
C TRP A 119 39.20 -3.43 -4.39
N TRP A 120 39.18 -2.13 -4.05
CA TRP A 120 39.97 -1.52 -2.98
C TRP A 120 39.50 -1.85 -1.56
N LEU A 121 38.29 -2.39 -1.37
CA LEU A 121 37.78 -2.86 -0.07
C LEU A 121 38.04 -4.35 0.20
N LYS A 122 38.71 -5.09 -0.70
CA LYS A 122 39.04 -6.51 -0.52
C LYS A 122 40.16 -6.76 0.51
N TRP A 123 40.91 -5.73 0.89
CA TRP A 123 42.10 -5.85 1.75
C TRP A 123 41.81 -5.86 3.26
N ILE A 124 40.56 -5.59 3.68
CA ILE A 124 40.19 -5.47 5.10
C ILE A 124 39.93 -6.86 5.75
N ASP A 125 39.82 -7.91 4.95
CA ASP A 125 39.53 -9.28 5.41
C ASP A 125 40.80 -10.18 5.55
N TRP A 126 42.01 -9.60 5.58
CA TRP A 126 43.30 -10.30 5.81
C TRP A 126 43.96 -9.87 7.12
#